data_AF-A0A4R9AHE9-F1
#
_entry.id   AF-A0A4R9AHE9-F1
#
_cell.length_a   1.000
_cell.length_b   1.000
_cell.length_c   1.000
_cell.angle_alpha   90.00
_cell.angle_beta   90.00
_cell.angle_gamma   90.00
#
_symmetry.space_group_name_H-M   'P 1'
#
loop_
_entity.id
_entity.type
_entity.pdbx_description
1 polymer ?
#
loop_
_entity_poly.entity_id
_entity_poly.type
_entity_poly.pdbx_seq_one_letter_code
_entity_poly.pdbx_strand_id
1 'polypeptide(L)'
;MEPTPPYVQNAYVARYAPGLAAKYRRANAGFGTAFAIFLVVSLVISAMTERDWFAYVFVTLVFGGAALTGLFTARKAENKWNADNRLALAVSEAGIGLPRLGTLAWSEVTSVRIYDHSLTPRGMSPFTSTVTHLLGTDSTMFVDVFAADADAVLARAGNPAEVLRALDANKKITGFKGAWGQGMHDPVFQDAIKALAAEAERHGTPVVFDVTNPSAWYSPRSNQTKAS
;
A
#
# COMPACT_ATOMS: atom_id res chain seq x y z
N MET A 1 16.28 22.00 9.78
CA MET A 1 15.24 21.76 8.76
C MET A 1 15.96 21.85 7.42
N GLU A 2 16.02 20.78 6.64
CA GLU A 2 16.56 20.88 5.27
C GLU A 2 15.63 21.76 4.44
N PRO A 3 16.17 22.69 3.62
CA PRO A 3 15.36 23.51 2.74
C PRO A 3 14.65 22.60 1.73
N THR A 4 13.34 22.77 1.59
CA THR A 4 12.54 22.06 0.60
C THR A 4 13.16 22.31 -0.78
N PRO A 5 13.48 21.26 -1.56
CA PRO A 5 14.09 21.44 -2.88
C PRO A 5 13.26 22.39 -3.77
N PRO A 6 13.88 23.18 -4.67
CA PRO A 6 13.19 24.24 -5.42
C PRO A 6 11.95 23.76 -6.20
N TYR A 7 11.97 22.53 -6.71
CA TYR A 7 10.86 21.91 -7.43
C TYR A 7 9.62 21.60 -6.55
N VAL A 8 9.74 21.74 -5.23
CA VAL A 8 8.65 21.53 -4.26
C VAL A 8 8.02 22.86 -3.83
N GLN A 9 8.61 24.01 -4.20
CA GLN A 9 8.14 25.33 -3.72
C GLN A 9 6.74 25.71 -4.24
N ASN A 10 6.30 25.12 -5.36
CA ASN A 10 4.93 25.24 -5.90
C ASN A 10 4.21 23.88 -5.98
N ALA A 11 4.67 22.88 -5.23
CA ALA A 11 4.08 21.55 -5.27
C ALA A 11 2.94 21.41 -4.26
N TYR A 12 1.85 20.76 -4.67
CA TYR A 12 0.92 20.17 -3.71
C TYR A 12 1.63 18.98 -3.03
N VAL A 13 1.76 19.01 -1.70
CA VAL A 13 2.45 17.95 -0.94
C VAL A 13 1.50 17.27 0.02
N ALA A 14 1.20 16.00 -0.28
CA ALA A 14 0.46 15.09 0.59
C ALA A 14 1.43 14.32 1.50
N ARG A 15 1.15 14.33 2.81
CA ARG A 15 1.90 13.58 3.81
C ARG A 15 0.99 12.63 4.58
N TYR A 16 1.55 11.51 5.00
CA TYR A 16 0.88 10.59 5.91
C TYR A 16 0.73 11.21 7.31
N ALA A 17 -0.38 10.88 8.00
CA ALA A 17 -0.70 11.48 9.28
C ALA A 17 0.35 11.11 10.36
N PRO A 18 0.72 12.05 11.23
CA PRO A 18 1.66 11.79 12.33
C PRO A 18 1.15 10.64 13.21
N GLY A 19 2.04 9.71 13.56
CA GLY A 19 1.75 8.65 14.53
C GLY A 19 0.98 7.45 13.99
N LEU A 20 0.44 7.48 12.77
CA LEU A 20 -0.18 6.30 12.15
C LEU A 20 0.84 5.16 11.97
N ALA A 21 2.04 5.46 11.45
CA ALA A 21 3.11 4.47 11.32
C ALA A 21 3.42 3.78 12.66
N ALA A 22 3.49 4.56 13.75
CA ALA A 22 3.73 4.05 15.09
C ALA A 22 2.54 3.24 15.63
N LYS A 23 1.30 3.67 15.37
CA LYS A 23 0.06 2.97 15.76
C LYS A 23 0.03 1.57 15.16
N TYR A 24 0.19 1.43 13.85
CA TYR A 24 0.12 0.11 13.20
C TYR A 24 1.35 -0.73 13.46
N ARG A 25 2.53 -0.12 13.60
CA ARG A 25 3.71 -0.86 14.09
C ARG A 25 3.44 -1.48 15.46
N ARG A 26 2.87 -0.72 16.40
CA ARG A 26 2.51 -1.23 17.74
C ARG A 26 1.44 -2.31 17.68
N ALA A 27 0.39 -2.11 16.89
CA ALA A 27 -0.68 -3.10 16.72
C ALA A 27 -0.15 -4.42 16.14
N ASN A 28 0.61 -4.35 15.04
CA ASN A 28 1.18 -5.51 14.37
C ASN A 28 2.26 -6.21 15.23
N ALA A 29 3.09 -5.45 15.96
CA ALA A 29 4.05 -6.02 16.90
C ALA A 29 3.38 -6.68 18.11
N GLY A 30 2.31 -6.08 18.65
CA GLY A 30 1.52 -6.65 19.73
C GLY A 30 0.86 -7.96 19.32
N PHE A 31 0.26 -8.00 18.12
CA PHE A 31 -0.30 -9.21 17.53
C PHE A 31 0.79 -10.29 17.36
N GLY A 32 1.92 -9.94 16.74
CA GLY A 32 3.05 -10.87 16.56
C GLY A 32 3.57 -11.42 17.89
N THR A 33 3.65 -10.58 18.92
CA THR A 33 4.07 -10.98 20.27
C THR A 33 3.06 -11.92 20.92
N ALA A 34 1.76 -11.65 20.80
CA ALA A 34 0.72 -12.53 21.32
C ALA A 34 0.78 -13.93 20.69
N PHE A 35 0.95 -14.01 19.37
CA PHE A 35 1.12 -15.30 18.68
C PHE A 35 2.42 -16.01 19.06
N ALA A 36 3.50 -15.28 19.31
CA ALA A 36 4.74 -15.86 19.83
C ALA A 36 4.54 -16.43 21.25
N ILE A 37 3.79 -15.75 22.11
CA ILE A 37 3.44 -16.26 23.45
C ILE A 37 2.59 -17.53 23.32
N PHE A 38 1.55 -17.53 22.48
CA PHE A 38 0.73 -18.72 22.25
C PHE A 38 1.53 -19.90 21.68
N LEU A 39 2.48 -19.63 20.80
CA LEU A 39 3.43 -20.63 20.29
C LEU A 39 4.21 -21.26 21.44
N VAL A 40 4.87 -20.45 22.27
CA VAL A 40 5.69 -20.94 23.40
C VAL A 40 4.84 -21.75 24.38
N VAL A 41 3.68 -21.23 24.80
CA VAL A 41 2.77 -21.92 25.73
C VAL A 41 2.28 -23.25 25.15
N SER A 42 1.90 -23.27 23.87
CA SER A 42 1.39 -24.47 23.21
C SER A 42 2.47 -25.53 23.02
N LEU A 43 3.72 -25.12 22.78
CA LEU A 43 4.87 -26.03 22.73
C LEU A 43 5.19 -26.62 24.10
N VAL A 44 5.14 -25.81 25.17
CA VAL A 44 5.32 -26.29 26.55
C VAL A 44 4.23 -27.29 26.95
N ILE A 45 2.96 -26.97 26.69
CA ILE A 45 1.84 -27.90 26.97
C ILE A 45 1.99 -29.20 26.18
N SER A 46 2.36 -29.10 24.89
CA SER A 46 2.56 -30.29 24.05
C SER A 46 3.70 -31.16 24.59
N ALA A 47 4.81 -30.55 25.02
CA ALA A 47 5.95 -31.22 25.64
C ALA A 47 5.58 -31.94 26.96
N MET A 48 4.67 -31.36 27.73
CA MET A 48 4.19 -31.95 28.99
C MET A 48 3.13 -33.05 28.81
N THR A 49 2.51 -33.16 27.63
CA THR A 49 1.35 -34.05 27.40
C THR A 49 1.62 -35.20 26.43
N GLU A 50 2.90 -35.48 26.10
CA GLU A 50 3.33 -36.56 25.19
C GLU A 50 2.50 -36.61 23.89
N ARG A 51 2.17 -35.45 23.32
CA ARG A 51 1.41 -35.39 22.06
C ARG A 51 2.22 -35.89 20.87
N ASP A 52 1.51 -36.39 19.86
CA ASP A 52 2.11 -36.73 18.57
C ASP A 52 2.94 -35.57 18.00
N TRP A 53 4.07 -35.91 17.37
CA TRP A 53 4.99 -34.96 16.73
C TRP A 53 4.27 -33.98 15.78
N PHE A 54 3.17 -34.42 15.17
CA PHE A 54 2.31 -33.61 14.30
C PHE A 54 1.73 -32.37 15.00
N ALA A 55 1.42 -32.44 16.29
CA ALA A 55 0.91 -31.31 17.07
C ALA A 55 1.96 -30.19 17.19
N TYR A 56 3.23 -30.53 17.36
CA TYR A 56 4.32 -29.55 17.43
C TYR A 56 4.54 -28.85 16.10
N VAL A 57 4.51 -29.61 15.00
CA VAL A 57 4.64 -29.06 13.64
C VAL A 57 3.47 -28.13 13.33
N PHE A 58 2.24 -28.57 13.61
CA PHE A 58 1.04 -27.76 13.38
C PHE A 58 1.05 -26.46 14.20
N VAL A 59 1.33 -26.54 15.50
CA VAL A 59 1.42 -25.37 16.39
C VAL A 59 2.51 -24.40 15.91
N THR A 60 3.67 -24.92 15.52
CA THR A 60 4.78 -24.08 15.01
C THR A 60 4.41 -23.38 13.71
N LEU A 61 3.76 -24.08 12.78
CA LEU A 61 3.34 -23.49 11.50
C LEU A 61 2.27 -22.41 11.70
N VAL A 62 1.24 -22.69 12.49
CA VAL A 62 0.12 -21.76 12.70
C VAL A 62 0.57 -20.56 13.51
N PHE A 63 1.13 -20.77 14.70
CA PHE A 63 1.46 -19.66 15.60
C PHE A 63 2.78 -18.99 15.22
N GLY A 64 3.79 -19.76 14.78
CA GLY A 64 5.05 -19.20 14.29
C GLY A 64 4.88 -18.42 12.99
N GLY A 65 4.10 -18.95 12.04
CA GLY A 65 3.76 -18.25 10.79
C GLY A 65 3.02 -16.94 11.05
N ALA A 66 2.02 -16.95 11.93
CA ALA A 66 1.29 -15.75 12.32
C ALA A 66 2.18 -14.71 13.05
N ALA A 67 3.07 -15.16 13.96
CA ALA A 67 4.00 -14.29 14.67
C ALA A 67 4.98 -13.60 13.71
N LEU A 68 5.59 -14.37 12.81
CA LEU A 68 6.50 -13.84 11.79
C LEU A 68 5.77 -12.85 10.86
N THR A 69 4.57 -13.20 10.44
CA THR A 69 3.74 -12.33 9.59
C THR A 69 3.46 -11.00 10.29
N GLY A 70 3.05 -11.02 11.57
CA GLY A 70 2.78 -9.80 12.35
C GLY A 70 4.01 -8.91 12.54
N LEU A 71 5.17 -9.50 12.84
CA LEU A 71 6.42 -8.72 12.99
C LEU A 71 6.90 -8.15 11.64
N PHE A 72 6.74 -8.91 10.56
CA PHE A 72 7.11 -8.47 9.22
C PHE A 72 6.21 -7.35 8.71
N THR A 73 4.88 -7.44 8.93
CA THR A 73 3.94 -6.38 8.57
C THR A 73 4.16 -5.12 9.42
N ALA A 74 4.56 -5.24 10.69
CA ALA A 74 4.96 -4.10 11.52
C ALA A 74 6.12 -3.31 10.90
N ARG A 75 7.17 -4.01 10.46
CA ARG A 75 8.32 -3.41 9.75
C ARG A 75 7.93 -2.80 8.41
N LYS A 76 7.05 -3.46 7.66
CA LYS A 76 6.54 -2.93 6.38
C LYS A 76 5.76 -1.64 6.60
N ALA A 77 4.88 -1.57 7.60
CA ALA A 77 4.10 -0.37 7.90
C ALA A 77 4.99 0.84 8.28
N GLU A 78 6.02 0.61 9.11
CA GLU A 78 7.00 1.64 9.47
C GLU A 78 7.74 2.19 8.24
N ASN A 79 8.20 1.29 7.37
CA ASN A 79 8.90 1.68 6.14
C ASN A 79 8.00 2.41 5.14
N LYS A 80 6.74 1.98 5.01
CA LYS A 80 5.78 2.48 4.05
C LYS A 80 5.31 3.90 4.39
N TRP A 81 5.13 4.22 5.67
CA TRP A 81 4.46 5.47 6.09
C TRP A 81 5.40 6.51 6.68
N ASN A 82 6.66 6.15 6.93
CA ASN A 82 7.66 7.06 7.50
C ASN A 82 8.78 7.43 6.51
N ALA A 83 8.64 7.09 5.22
CA ALA A 83 9.61 7.46 4.19
C ALA A 83 9.60 8.98 3.91
N ASP A 84 10.77 9.56 3.62
CA ASP A 84 10.96 10.95 3.16
C ASP A 84 10.15 12.00 3.93
N ASN A 85 10.27 11.98 5.26
CA ASN A 85 9.49 12.80 6.17
C ASN A 85 7.97 12.60 6.00
N ARG A 86 7.55 11.33 5.85
CA ARG A 86 6.16 10.88 5.66
C ARG A 86 5.54 11.36 4.35
N LEU A 87 6.33 11.53 3.30
CA LEU A 87 5.80 11.86 1.97
C LEU A 87 4.89 10.74 1.48
N ALA A 88 3.68 11.10 1.06
CA ALA A 88 2.76 10.19 0.37
C ALA A 88 2.78 10.45 -1.14
N LEU A 89 2.68 11.72 -1.52
CA LEU A 89 2.68 12.18 -2.91
C LEU A 89 3.07 13.66 -2.93
N ALA A 90 3.88 14.09 -3.88
CA ALA A 90 4.02 15.49 -4.25
C ALA A 90 3.62 15.66 -5.72
N VAL A 91 2.91 16.73 -6.07
CA VAL A 91 2.50 17.03 -7.44
C VAL A 91 2.92 18.45 -7.76
N SER A 92 3.60 18.65 -8.87
CA SER A 92 4.11 19.94 -9.33
C SER A 92 4.10 19.99 -10.86
N GLU A 93 4.32 21.18 -11.43
CA GLU A 93 4.53 21.34 -12.88
C GLU A 93 5.74 20.55 -13.40
N ALA A 94 6.72 20.25 -12.55
CA ALA A 94 7.89 19.46 -12.94
C ALA A 94 7.59 17.96 -13.00
N GLY A 95 6.58 17.47 -12.27
CA GLY A 95 6.28 16.05 -12.17
C GLY A 95 5.69 15.61 -10.83
N ILE A 96 5.71 14.29 -10.63
CA ILE A 96 5.14 13.60 -9.48
C ILE A 96 6.26 13.10 -8.56
N GLY A 97 6.31 13.61 -7.33
CA GLY A 97 7.20 13.13 -6.26
C GLY A 97 6.63 11.92 -5.53
N LEU A 98 7.39 10.83 -5.51
CA LEU A 98 7.03 9.58 -4.85
C LEU A 98 8.03 9.22 -3.75
N PRO A 99 7.58 8.58 -2.64
CA PRO A 99 8.46 8.19 -1.56
C PRO A 99 9.51 7.18 -2.03
N ARG A 100 10.78 7.42 -1.66
CA ARG A 100 11.98 6.64 -1.99
C ARG A 100 12.30 6.52 -3.48
N LEU A 101 11.62 7.31 -4.32
CA LEU A 101 11.78 7.34 -5.77
C LEU A 101 12.19 8.72 -6.28
N GLY A 102 11.91 9.77 -5.50
CA GLY A 102 12.11 11.15 -5.91
C GLY A 102 11.03 11.58 -6.90
N THR A 103 11.35 12.59 -7.72
CA THR A 103 10.42 13.13 -8.70
C THR A 103 10.48 12.34 -10.01
N LEU A 104 9.32 11.91 -10.51
CA LEU A 104 9.13 11.44 -11.88
C LEU A 104 8.63 12.62 -12.71
N ALA A 105 9.37 13.00 -13.75
CA ALA A 105 8.94 14.08 -14.62
C ALA A 105 7.72 13.68 -15.44
N TRP A 106 6.84 14.63 -15.79
CA TRP A 106 5.64 14.33 -16.58
C TRP A 106 5.94 13.65 -17.92
N SER A 107 7.09 13.97 -18.53
CA SER A 107 7.56 13.30 -19.75
C SER A 107 7.90 11.82 -19.57
N GLU A 108 8.16 11.38 -18.33
CA GLU A 108 8.43 9.98 -18.00
C GLU A 108 7.14 9.21 -17.65
N VAL A 109 6.06 9.91 -17.29
CA VAL A 109 4.81 9.32 -16.82
C VAL A 109 3.92 8.96 -18.00
N THR A 110 3.57 7.67 -18.11
CA THR A 110 2.69 7.17 -19.17
C THR A 110 1.23 7.21 -18.78
N SER A 111 0.92 6.94 -17.51
CA SER A 111 -0.45 6.99 -17.00
C SER A 111 -0.47 7.04 -15.49
N VAL A 112 -1.58 7.54 -14.95
CA VAL A 112 -1.88 7.50 -13.53
C VAL A 112 -3.13 6.65 -13.33
N ARG A 113 -3.10 5.73 -12.38
CA ARG A 113 -4.27 4.95 -12.00
C ARG A 113 -4.62 5.21 -10.54
N ILE A 114 -5.88 5.56 -10.32
CA ILE A 114 -6.41 5.90 -9.01
C ILE A 114 -7.42 4.82 -8.65
N TYR A 115 -7.11 4.07 -7.61
CA TYR A 115 -7.97 3.03 -7.07
C TYR A 115 -8.81 3.60 -5.95
N ASP A 116 -10.14 3.46 -6.08
CA ASP A 116 -11.11 3.74 -5.04
C ASP A 116 -11.97 2.50 -4.76
N HIS A 117 -11.45 1.70 -3.84
CA HIS A 117 -12.07 0.54 -3.20
C HIS A 117 -12.72 0.91 -1.86
N SER A 118 -13.07 2.17 -1.60
CA SER A 118 -13.79 2.57 -0.37
C SER A 118 -15.12 1.82 -0.17
N LEU A 119 -15.69 1.29 -1.25
CA LEU A 119 -16.90 0.46 -1.25
C LEU A 119 -16.62 -1.04 -1.06
N THR A 120 -15.39 -1.50 -1.21
CA THR A 120 -15.01 -2.92 -1.11
C THR A 120 -15.20 -3.54 0.29
N PRO A 121 -15.06 -2.82 1.42
CA PRO A 121 -15.40 -3.36 2.75
C PRO A 121 -16.85 -3.84 2.87
N ARG A 122 -17.78 -3.40 2.00
CA ARG A 122 -19.17 -3.86 1.99
C ARG A 122 -19.35 -5.30 1.46
N GLY A 123 -18.36 -5.83 0.75
CA GLY A 123 -18.36 -7.21 0.22
C GLY A 123 -17.45 -8.18 0.98
N MET A 124 -16.59 -7.68 1.89
CA MET A 124 -15.71 -8.53 2.71
C MET A 124 -16.44 -9.02 3.97
N SER A 125 -16.03 -10.18 4.49
CA SER A 125 -16.56 -10.65 5.78
C SER A 125 -16.26 -9.60 6.87
N PRO A 126 -17.17 -9.37 7.83
CA PRO A 126 -16.93 -8.43 8.93
C PRO A 126 -15.64 -8.72 9.70
N PHE A 127 -15.28 -10.01 9.81
CA PHE A 127 -14.02 -10.44 10.42
C PHE A 127 -12.81 -9.98 9.62
N THR A 128 -12.79 -10.25 8.30
CA THR A 128 -11.69 -9.85 7.42
C THR A 128 -11.51 -8.33 7.42
N SER A 129 -12.60 -7.58 7.27
CA SER A 129 -12.61 -6.12 7.29
C SER A 129 -12.07 -5.57 8.63
N THR A 130 -12.51 -6.14 9.76
CA THR A 130 -12.03 -5.73 11.08
C THR A 130 -10.53 -6.00 11.24
N VAL A 131 -10.06 -7.18 10.82
CA VAL A 131 -8.65 -7.56 10.92
C VAL A 131 -7.77 -6.68 10.02
N THR A 132 -8.13 -6.47 8.76
CA THR A 132 -7.34 -5.65 7.84
C THR A 132 -7.34 -4.17 8.26
N HIS A 133 -8.44 -3.68 8.81
CA HIS A 133 -8.52 -2.34 9.37
C HIS A 133 -7.63 -2.15 10.60
N LEU A 134 -7.65 -3.11 11.53
CA LEU A 134 -6.80 -3.10 12.73
C LEU A 134 -5.31 -3.20 12.40
N LEU A 135 -4.95 -4.01 11.41
CA LEU A 135 -3.55 -4.26 11.01
C LEU A 135 -2.99 -3.20 10.06
N GLY A 136 -3.82 -2.28 9.55
CA GLY A 136 -3.35 -1.22 8.66
C GLY A 136 -3.05 -1.73 7.25
N THR A 137 -3.74 -2.81 6.86
CA THR A 137 -3.57 -3.48 5.57
C THR A 137 -4.78 -3.29 4.65
N ASP A 138 -5.89 -2.77 5.17
CA ASP A 138 -7.05 -2.38 4.36
C ASP A 138 -6.75 -1.14 3.51
N SER A 139 -6.21 -1.37 2.32
CA SER A 139 -5.81 -0.31 1.40
C SER A 139 -6.93 -0.07 0.41
N THR A 140 -7.97 0.62 0.90
CA THR A 140 -9.18 0.90 0.13
C THR A 140 -8.97 1.98 -0.92
N MET A 141 -7.96 2.84 -0.81
CA MET A 141 -7.68 3.81 -1.86
C MET A 141 -6.18 3.98 -2.03
N PHE A 142 -5.69 3.99 -3.27
CA PHE A 142 -4.29 4.23 -3.56
C PHE A 142 -4.07 4.72 -5.00
N VAL A 143 -2.91 5.33 -5.23
CA VAL A 143 -2.48 5.82 -6.53
C VAL A 143 -1.30 4.99 -7.03
N ASP A 144 -1.39 4.50 -8.26
CA ASP A 144 -0.29 3.91 -9.01
C ASP A 144 0.10 4.84 -10.16
N VAL A 145 1.40 5.15 -10.26
CA VAL A 145 1.97 6.01 -11.32
C VAL A 145 2.82 5.13 -12.22
N PHE A 146 2.50 5.08 -13.51
CA PHE A 146 3.21 4.28 -14.50
C PHE A 146 4.21 5.12 -15.26
N ALA A 147 5.42 4.58 -15.44
CA ALA A 147 6.49 5.22 -16.18
C ALA A 147 6.72 4.51 -17.52
N ALA A 148 7.26 5.24 -18.50
CA ALA A 148 7.64 4.66 -19.80
C ALA A 148 8.85 3.71 -19.65
N ASP A 149 9.83 4.12 -18.84
CA ASP A 149 11.04 3.36 -18.53
C ASP A 149 11.19 3.19 -17.02
N ALA A 150 10.52 2.18 -16.49
CA ALA A 150 10.57 1.88 -15.06
C ALA A 150 11.96 1.41 -14.60
N ASP A 151 12.75 0.80 -15.48
CA ASP A 151 14.10 0.33 -15.15
C ASP A 151 15.05 1.51 -14.95
N ALA A 152 14.98 2.54 -15.79
CA ALA A 152 15.72 3.79 -15.59
C ALA A 152 15.34 4.50 -14.29
N VAL A 153 14.03 4.52 -13.96
CA VAL A 153 13.53 5.07 -12.68
C VAL A 153 14.07 4.27 -11.49
N LEU A 154 14.11 2.94 -11.58
CA LEU A 154 14.64 2.07 -10.52
C LEU A 154 16.17 2.21 -10.37
N ALA A 155 16.88 2.35 -11.49
CA ALA A 155 18.33 2.51 -11.53
C ALA A 155 18.78 3.81 -10.85
N ARG A 156 18.06 4.93 -11.06
CA ARG A 156 18.37 6.21 -10.40
C ARG A 156 18.02 6.23 -8.91
N ALA A 157 16.92 5.57 -8.53
CA ALA A 157 16.36 5.68 -7.18
C ALA A 157 16.95 4.67 -6.18
N GLY A 158 17.73 3.70 -6.64
CA GLY A 158 18.29 2.66 -5.77
C GLY A 158 17.25 1.62 -5.35
N ASN A 159 16.71 0.90 -6.33
CA ASN A 159 15.89 -0.31 -6.20
C ASN A 159 14.93 -0.30 -4.97
N PRO A 160 13.88 0.54 -4.98
CA PRO A 160 12.92 0.65 -3.88
C PRO A 160 12.29 -0.69 -3.51
N ALA A 161 11.82 -0.77 -2.26
CA ALA A 161 11.13 -1.93 -1.73
C ALA A 161 9.97 -2.35 -2.64
N GLU A 162 9.79 -3.66 -2.82
CA GLU A 162 8.78 -4.26 -3.71
C GLU A 162 7.35 -3.74 -3.45
N VAL A 163 7.04 -3.38 -2.19
CA VAL A 163 5.74 -2.81 -1.80
C VAL A 163 5.42 -1.47 -2.46
N LEU A 164 6.42 -0.78 -3.02
CA LEU A 164 6.27 0.47 -3.75
C LEU A 164 6.21 0.28 -5.27
N ARG A 165 6.22 -0.97 -5.74
CA ARG A 165 6.12 -1.31 -7.17
C ARG A 165 4.67 -1.63 -7.52
N ALA A 166 4.25 -1.22 -8.70
CA ALA A 166 2.93 -1.48 -9.26
C ALA A 166 3.07 -2.26 -10.57
N LEU A 167 2.12 -3.18 -10.77
CA LEU A 167 2.04 -3.99 -11.98
C LEU A 167 1.06 -3.35 -12.95
N ASP A 168 1.39 -3.33 -14.23
CA ASP A 168 0.45 -2.98 -15.28
C ASP A 168 -0.56 -4.10 -15.58
N ALA A 169 -1.43 -3.86 -16.55
CA ALA A 169 -2.41 -4.84 -17.01
C ALA A 169 -1.78 -6.15 -17.53
N ASN A 170 -0.51 -6.11 -17.94
CA ASN A 170 0.26 -7.25 -18.45
C ASN A 170 1.14 -7.89 -17.36
N LYS A 171 0.94 -7.54 -16.08
CA LYS A 171 1.73 -8.01 -14.93
C LYS A 171 3.22 -7.66 -15.00
N LYS A 172 3.59 -6.63 -15.75
CA LYS A 172 4.96 -6.10 -15.75
C LYS A 172 5.08 -5.00 -14.70
N ILE A 173 6.25 -4.93 -14.06
CA ILE A 173 6.56 -3.86 -13.10
C ILE A 173 6.92 -2.61 -13.91
N THR A 174 5.91 -1.82 -14.23
CA THR A 174 6.08 -0.56 -14.98
C THR A 174 5.59 0.65 -14.19
N GLY A 175 5.03 0.43 -12.99
CA GLY A 175 4.52 1.49 -12.16
C GLY A 175 5.05 1.46 -10.73
N PHE A 176 4.68 2.51 -10.01
CA PHE A 176 5.11 2.79 -8.66
C PHE A 176 3.93 3.25 -7.82
N LYS A 177 3.84 2.75 -6.59
CA LYS A 177 2.77 3.11 -5.66
C LYS A 177 3.08 4.44 -5.00
N GLY A 178 2.16 5.39 -5.13
CA GLY A 178 2.23 6.72 -4.51
C GLY A 178 1.47 6.79 -3.21
N ALA A 179 0.42 7.63 -3.18
CA ALA A 179 -0.40 7.85 -1.99
C ALA A 179 -1.31 6.66 -1.68
N TRP A 180 -1.45 6.36 -0.38
CA TRP A 180 -2.40 5.37 0.14
C TRP A 180 -3.37 6.09 1.08
N GLY A 181 -4.68 6.03 0.79
CA GLY A 181 -5.72 6.70 1.56
C GLY A 181 -5.71 6.34 3.04
N GLN A 182 -5.41 5.09 3.39
CA GLN A 182 -5.34 4.60 4.77
C GLN A 182 -4.31 5.32 5.65
N GLY A 183 -3.22 5.83 5.06
CA GLY A 183 -2.21 6.59 5.79
C GLY A 183 -2.55 8.07 5.94
N MET A 184 -3.66 8.53 5.36
CA MET A 184 -4.04 9.93 5.23
C MET A 184 -5.43 10.15 5.85
N HIS A 185 -5.75 11.39 6.21
CA HIS A 185 -7.13 11.76 6.51
C HIS A 185 -7.89 11.92 5.19
N ASP A 186 -9.15 11.46 5.14
CA ASP A 186 -9.97 11.41 3.91
C ASP A 186 -9.92 12.70 3.05
N PRO A 187 -10.01 13.93 3.62
CA PRO A 187 -9.93 15.14 2.81
C PRO A 187 -8.58 15.32 2.10
N VAL A 188 -7.47 14.98 2.77
CA VAL A 188 -6.12 15.18 2.24
C VAL A 188 -5.84 14.28 1.05
N PHE A 189 -6.39 13.06 1.07
CA PHE A 189 -6.27 12.13 -0.06
C PHE A 189 -7.09 12.59 -1.26
N GLN A 190 -8.32 13.05 -1.04
CA GLN A 190 -9.18 13.58 -2.10
C GLN A 190 -8.58 14.85 -2.74
N ASP A 191 -8.03 15.75 -1.94
CA ASP A 191 -7.35 16.95 -2.44
C ASP A 191 -6.06 16.60 -3.21
N ALA A 192 -5.34 15.56 -2.78
CA ALA A 192 -4.18 15.04 -3.51
C ALA A 192 -4.55 14.46 -4.87
N ILE A 193 -5.64 13.69 -4.93
CA ILE A 193 -6.17 13.16 -6.19
C ILE A 193 -6.58 14.28 -7.13
N LYS A 194 -7.29 15.30 -6.64
CA LYS A 194 -7.72 16.44 -7.46
C LYS A 194 -6.52 17.19 -8.04
N ALA A 195 -5.52 17.48 -7.22
CA ALA A 195 -4.29 18.13 -7.67
C ALA A 195 -3.54 17.26 -8.71
N LEU A 196 -3.46 15.95 -8.47
CA LEU A 196 -2.83 15.01 -9.40
C LEU A 196 -3.55 14.93 -10.74
N ALA A 197 -4.89 14.81 -10.71
CA ALA A 197 -5.71 14.71 -11.92
C ALA A 197 -5.65 16.01 -12.73
N ALA A 198 -5.72 17.17 -12.08
CA ALA A 198 -5.61 18.47 -12.73
C ALA A 198 -4.26 18.66 -13.43
N GLU A 199 -3.15 18.35 -12.76
CA GLU A 199 -1.83 18.46 -13.40
C GLU A 199 -1.61 17.40 -14.48
N ALA A 200 -2.04 16.15 -14.26
CA ALA A 200 -1.96 15.12 -15.30
C ALA A 200 -2.72 15.53 -16.57
N GLU A 201 -3.91 16.12 -16.44
CA GLU A 201 -4.69 16.64 -17.56
C GLU A 201 -3.95 17.77 -18.30
N ARG A 202 -3.34 18.72 -17.57
CA ARG A 202 -2.53 19.81 -18.16
C ARG A 202 -1.35 19.29 -18.98
N HIS A 203 -0.78 18.16 -18.59
CA HIS A 203 0.36 17.54 -19.26
C HIS A 203 -0.03 16.44 -20.27
N GLY A 204 -1.34 16.22 -20.50
CA GLY A 204 -1.84 15.21 -21.44
C GLY A 204 -1.60 13.77 -20.98
N THR A 205 -1.37 13.55 -19.68
CA THR A 205 -1.17 12.21 -19.09
C THR A 205 -2.55 11.59 -18.76
N PRO A 206 -2.86 10.40 -19.29
CA PRO A 206 -4.12 9.71 -18.98
C PRO A 206 -4.26 9.38 -17.48
N VAL A 207 -5.43 9.70 -16.92
CA VAL A 207 -5.81 9.32 -15.54
C VAL A 207 -6.97 8.33 -15.61
N VAL A 208 -6.81 7.16 -15.01
CA VAL A 208 -7.83 6.10 -14.95
C VAL A 208 -8.32 5.94 -13.52
N PHE A 209 -9.62 6.08 -13.31
CA PHE A 209 -10.27 5.79 -12.03
C PHE A 209 -10.80 4.35 -12.03
N ASP A 210 -10.25 3.51 -11.16
CA ASP A 210 -10.75 2.15 -10.91
C ASP A 210 -11.59 2.16 -9.63
N VAL A 211 -12.91 2.27 -9.82
CA VAL A 211 -13.90 2.17 -8.74
C VAL A 211 -14.45 0.76 -8.78
N THR A 212 -13.82 -0.16 -8.04
CA THR A 212 -14.29 -1.55 -8.05
C THR A 212 -15.54 -1.70 -7.18
N ASN A 213 -16.69 -1.84 -7.83
CA ASN A 213 -17.93 -2.24 -7.17
C ASN A 213 -17.80 -3.70 -6.69
N PRO A 214 -18.02 -4.04 -5.40
CA PRO A 214 -17.92 -5.41 -4.89
C PRO A 214 -18.82 -6.43 -5.61
N SER A 215 -19.82 -6.02 -6.40
CA SER A 215 -20.59 -6.95 -7.26
C SER A 215 -19.75 -7.60 -8.37
N ALA A 216 -18.62 -7.01 -8.77
CA ALA A 216 -17.74 -7.54 -9.81
C ALA A 216 -16.91 -8.76 -9.36
N TRP A 217 -16.82 -9.03 -8.05
CA TRP A 217 -16.17 -10.24 -7.52
C TRP A 217 -17.12 -11.46 -7.48
N TYR A 218 -18.43 -11.23 -7.50
CA TYR A 218 -19.47 -12.27 -7.41
C TYR A 218 -20.23 -12.52 -8.72
N SER A 219 -20.02 -11.71 -9.75
CA SER A 219 -20.47 -12.03 -11.10
C SER A 219 -19.29 -12.57 -11.90
N PRO A 220 -19.37 -13.80 -12.47
CA PRO A 220 -18.44 -14.20 -13.51
C PRO A 220 -18.45 -13.10 -14.57
N ARG A 221 -17.27 -12.75 -15.12
CA ARG A 221 -17.18 -11.93 -16.33
C ARG A 221 -17.78 -12.70 -17.51
N SER A 222 -19.09 -12.82 -17.55
CA SER A 222 -19.86 -13.17 -18.73
C SER A 222 -20.70 -11.96 -19.08
N ASN A 223 -20.41 -11.41 -20.26
CA ASN A 223 -21.18 -10.37 -20.95
C ASN A 223 -20.85 -8.93 -20.55
N GLN A 224 -19.62 -8.48 -20.83
CA GLN A 224 -19.49 -7.16 -21.45
C GLN A 224 -19.62 -7.36 -22.96
N THR A 225 -20.74 -6.89 -23.50
CA THR A 225 -20.98 -6.76 -24.94
C THR A 225 -19.86 -5.93 -25.57
N LYS A 226 -19.25 -6.47 -26.63
CA LYS A 226 -18.42 -5.67 -27.54
C LYS A 226 -19.31 -4.54 -28.08
N ALA A 227 -18.88 -3.31 -27.87
CA ALA A 227 -19.49 -2.17 -28.55
C ALA A 227 -19.27 -2.36 -30.07
N SER A 228 -20.38 -2.40 -30.81
CA SER A 228 -20.49 -2.06 -32.23
C SER A 228 -21.16 -0.71 -32.34
#